data_AF-A0A0L8AN71-F1
#
_entry.id   AF-A0A0L8AN71-F1
#
_cell.length_a   1.000
_cell.length_b   1.000
_cell.length_c   1.000
_cell.angle_alpha   90.00
_cell.angle_beta   90.00
_cell.angle_gamma   90.00
#
_symmetry.space_group_name_H-M   'P 1'
#
loop_
_entity.id
_entity.type
_entity.pdbx_description
1 polymer ?
#
loop_
_entity_poly.entity_id
_entity_poly.type
_entity_poly.pdbx_seq_one_letter_code
_entity_poly.pdbx_strand_id
1 'polypeptide(L)'
;MNLNRTILIALFVVLCAQISLAQKPEENFESFLKRFDTDSSFQMSRILDSVIVVYTSDIIVDADGNGYTENYEAPIAKADWKVKKLEKKEFNNWEIREIENDIKELTMAGKQSGVHVVIEFVLRDGLWFLRKYGDYST
;
A
#
# COMPACT_ATOMS: atom_id res chain seq x y z
N MET A 1 -48.52 -14.52 -38.47
CA MET A 1 -47.12 -15.00 -38.46
C MET A 1 -46.43 -14.38 -37.24
N ASN A 2 -46.20 -15.19 -36.21
CA ASN A 2 -45.93 -14.79 -34.82
C ASN A 2 -44.44 -14.50 -34.58
N LEU A 3 -43.91 -13.46 -35.22
CA LEU A 3 -42.48 -13.12 -35.14
C LEU A 3 -42.21 -11.85 -34.33
N ASN A 4 -42.92 -11.60 -33.22
CA ASN A 4 -42.77 -10.31 -32.50
C ASN A 4 -42.65 -10.41 -30.96
N ARG A 5 -42.72 -11.60 -30.35
CA ARG A 5 -42.63 -11.74 -28.88
C ARG A 5 -41.34 -12.40 -28.40
N THR A 6 -40.82 -13.37 -29.13
CA THR A 6 -39.63 -14.14 -28.72
C THR A 6 -38.33 -13.34 -28.88
N ILE A 7 -38.25 -12.44 -29.87
CA ILE A 7 -37.06 -11.61 -30.13
C ILE A 7 -36.93 -10.48 -29.09
N LEU A 8 -38.05 -9.94 -28.59
CA LEU A 8 -38.04 -8.87 -27.59
C LEU A 8 -37.55 -9.35 -26.22
N ILE A 9 -37.83 -10.61 -25.86
CA ILE A 9 -37.39 -11.21 -24.59
C ILE A 9 -35.89 -11.52 -24.62
N ALA A 10 -35.35 -11.94 -25.78
CA ALA A 10 -33.93 -12.22 -25.94
C ALA A 10 -33.06 -10.94 -25.84
N LEU A 11 -33.53 -9.79 -26.33
CA LEU A 11 -32.80 -8.52 -26.22
C LEU A 11 -32.73 -7.99 -24.77
N PHE A 12 -33.74 -8.26 -23.94
CA PHE A 12 -33.77 -7.78 -22.54
C PHE A 12 -32.81 -8.56 -21.63
N VAL A 13 -32.59 -9.85 -21.91
CA VAL A 13 -31.64 -10.67 -21.16
C VAL A 13 -30.18 -10.29 -21.47
N VAL A 14 -29.88 -9.87 -22.71
CA VAL A 14 -28.54 -9.40 -23.08
C VAL A 14 -28.23 -8.00 -22.53
N LEU A 15 -29.24 -7.12 -22.41
CA LEU A 15 -29.04 -5.78 -21.84
C LEU A 15 -28.80 -5.82 -20.32
N CYS A 16 -29.44 -6.74 -19.59
CA CYS A 16 -29.21 -6.91 -18.15
C CYS A 16 -27.83 -7.52 -17.82
N ALA A 17 -27.24 -8.30 -18.73
CA ALA A 17 -25.91 -8.88 -18.55
C ALA A 17 -24.77 -7.86 -18.72
N GLN A 18 -25.03 -6.70 -19.34
CA GLN A 18 -24.03 -5.64 -19.54
C GLN A 18 -23.99 -4.60 -18.40
N ILE A 19 -24.88 -4.69 -17.40
CA ILE A 19 -25.03 -3.65 -16.37
C ILE A 19 -24.12 -3.87 -15.14
N SER A 20 -23.34 -4.95 -15.02
CA SER A 20 -22.46 -5.10 -13.84
C SER A 20 -21.05 -5.59 -14.15
N LEU A 21 -20.34 -4.90 -15.04
CA LEU A 21 -18.93 -4.59 -14.74
C LEU A 21 -18.89 -3.25 -13.99
N ALA A 22 -19.67 -3.15 -12.90
CA ALA A 22 -19.47 -2.07 -11.96
C ALA A 22 -18.08 -2.30 -11.36
N GLN A 23 -17.10 -1.49 -11.78
CA GLN A 23 -15.82 -1.41 -11.10
C GLN A 23 -16.14 -1.26 -9.61
N LYS A 24 -15.63 -2.18 -8.79
CA LYS A 24 -15.77 -2.06 -7.34
C LYS A 24 -15.29 -0.66 -6.97
N PRO A 25 -16.06 0.08 -6.15
CA PRO A 25 -15.62 1.41 -5.73
C PRO A 25 -14.26 1.27 -5.06
N GLU A 26 -13.31 2.08 -5.53
CA GLU A 26 -11.96 2.09 -4.97
C GLU A 26 -12.02 2.51 -3.50
N GLU A 27 -11.29 1.78 -2.67
CA GLU A 27 -11.16 2.07 -1.25
C GLU A 27 -10.54 3.47 -1.05
N ASN A 28 -11.19 4.30 -0.25
CA ASN A 28 -10.64 5.61 0.12
C ASN A 28 -9.34 5.42 0.92
N PHE A 29 -8.24 5.99 0.43
CA PHE A 29 -6.92 5.76 1.01
C PHE A 29 -6.78 6.22 2.47
N GLU A 30 -7.35 7.37 2.84
CA GLU A 30 -7.26 7.85 4.22
C GLU A 30 -8.01 6.94 5.20
N SER A 31 -9.19 6.45 4.79
CA SER A 31 -10.00 5.50 5.56
C SER A 31 -9.28 4.15 5.70
N PHE A 32 -8.68 3.67 4.61
CA PHE A 32 -7.80 2.51 4.62
C PHE A 32 -6.65 2.69 5.62
N LEU A 33 -5.89 3.79 5.50
CA LEU A 33 -4.68 4.03 6.28
C LEU A 33 -4.98 4.13 7.77
N LYS A 34 -6.06 4.82 8.13
CA LYS A 34 -6.54 4.90 9.52
C LYS A 34 -6.84 3.51 10.08
N ARG A 35 -7.50 2.65 9.31
CA ARG A 35 -7.82 1.28 9.75
C ARG A 35 -6.59 0.37 9.76
N PHE A 36 -5.70 0.52 8.78
CA PHE A 36 -4.43 -0.18 8.68
C PHE A 36 -3.53 0.07 9.90
N ASP A 37 -3.54 1.30 10.44
CA ASP A 37 -2.79 1.66 11.65
C ASP A 37 -3.44 1.14 12.95
N THR A 38 -4.77 1.03 13.00
CA THR A 38 -5.51 0.78 14.26
C THR A 38 -5.99 -0.66 14.46
N ASP A 39 -6.14 -1.43 13.39
CA ASP A 39 -6.65 -2.81 13.42
C ASP A 39 -5.57 -3.77 12.89
N SER A 40 -4.96 -4.53 13.78
CA SER A 40 -3.87 -5.47 13.44
C SER A 40 -4.34 -6.61 12.53
N SER A 41 -5.58 -7.08 12.69
CA SER A 41 -6.14 -8.13 11.84
C SER A 41 -6.40 -7.61 10.43
N PHE A 42 -6.93 -6.39 10.34
CA PHE A 42 -7.05 -5.69 9.07
C PHE A 42 -5.67 -5.45 8.44
N GLN A 43 -4.67 -4.98 9.20
CA GLN A 43 -3.31 -4.80 8.71
C GLN A 43 -2.79 -6.09 8.05
N MET A 44 -2.86 -7.23 8.75
CA MET A 44 -2.44 -8.52 8.20
C MET A 44 -3.23 -8.92 6.94
N SER A 45 -4.51 -8.57 6.84
CA SER A 45 -5.31 -8.80 5.62
C SER A 45 -4.85 -7.97 4.42
N ARG A 46 -4.11 -6.88 4.65
CA ARG A 46 -3.63 -5.93 3.65
C ARG A 46 -2.14 -6.06 3.34
N ILE A 47 -1.50 -7.13 3.83
CA ILE A 47 -0.13 -7.51 3.48
C ILE A 47 -0.18 -8.44 2.27
N LEU A 48 0.56 -8.09 1.21
CA LEU A 48 0.80 -8.97 0.05
C LEU A 48 1.60 -10.20 0.46
N ASP A 49 1.56 -11.29 -0.31
CA ASP A 49 2.31 -12.52 0.00
C ASP A 49 3.82 -12.28 0.10
N SER A 50 4.31 -11.25 -0.60
CA SER A 50 5.67 -10.73 -0.53
C SER A 50 5.64 -9.21 -0.38
N VAL A 51 6.30 -8.69 0.65
CA VAL A 51 6.51 -7.25 0.89
C VAL A 51 7.99 -6.93 0.79
N ILE A 52 8.35 -5.83 0.12
CA ILE A 52 9.73 -5.36 0.09
C ILE A 52 10.04 -4.62 1.40
N VAL A 53 11.09 -5.03 2.09
CA VAL A 53 11.62 -4.32 3.26
C VAL A 53 12.97 -3.73 2.92
N VAL A 54 13.18 -2.47 3.31
CA VAL A 54 14.47 -1.80 3.21
C VAL A 54 15.20 -1.90 4.54
N TYR A 55 16.44 -2.38 4.48
CA TYR A 55 17.38 -2.49 5.59
C TYR A 55 18.50 -1.48 5.39
N THR A 56 18.75 -0.68 6.41
CA THR A 56 19.90 0.24 6.43
C THR A 56 21.09 -0.47 7.08
N SER A 57 22.26 -0.41 6.44
CA SER A 57 23.50 -0.99 6.98
C SER A 57 23.96 -0.26 8.24
N ASP A 58 24.85 -0.90 9.01
CA ASP A 58 25.71 -0.17 9.94
C ASP A 58 26.56 0.85 9.18
N ILE A 59 27.13 1.84 9.89
CA ILE A 59 28.00 2.84 9.30
C ILE A 59 29.26 2.17 8.73
N ILE A 60 29.46 2.29 7.43
CA ILE A 60 30.64 1.86 6.69
C ILE A 60 31.59 3.05 6.60
N VAL A 61 32.87 2.84 6.88
CA VAL A 61 33.90 3.90 6.80
C VAL A 61 34.77 3.64 5.58
N ASP A 62 34.88 4.62 4.69
CA ASP A 62 35.76 4.55 3.53
C ASP A 62 37.26 4.73 3.89
N ALA A 63 38.14 4.60 2.89
CA ALA A 63 39.58 4.74 3.09
C ALA A 63 40.01 6.16 3.54
N ASP A 64 39.16 7.17 3.33
CA ASP A 64 39.38 8.57 3.69
C ASP A 64 38.79 8.91 5.07
N GLY A 65 38.12 7.95 5.74
CA GLY A 65 37.52 8.12 7.05
C GLY A 65 36.08 8.66 7.03
N ASN A 66 35.43 8.74 5.87
CA ASN A 66 34.04 9.17 5.77
C ASN A 66 33.09 8.01 6.06
N GLY A 67 32.13 8.24 6.96
CA GLY A 67 31.06 7.29 7.27
C GLY A 67 29.89 7.42 6.30
N TYR A 68 29.39 6.31 5.77
CA TYR A 68 28.18 6.23 4.97
C TYR A 68 27.36 5.00 5.34
N THR A 69 26.08 4.98 4.97
CA THR A 69 25.21 3.81 5.09
C THR A 69 24.72 3.39 3.71
N GLU A 70 24.44 2.10 3.55
CA GLU A 70 23.84 1.53 2.36
C GLU A 70 22.44 1.00 2.69
N ASN A 71 21.53 1.12 1.72
CA ASN A 71 20.18 0.57 1.84
C ASN A 71 20.05 -0.67 0.96
N TYR A 72 19.56 -1.77 1.54
CA TYR A 72 19.30 -3.02 0.84
C TYR A 72 17.80 -3.33 0.85
N GLU A 73 17.27 -3.69 -0.30
CA GLU A 73 15.89 -4.15 -0.43
C GLU A 73 15.84 -5.68 -0.45
N ALA A 74 14.98 -6.28 0.38
CA ALA A 74 14.71 -7.70 0.32
C ALA A 74 13.22 -8.00 0.46
N PRO A 75 12.69 -8.98 -0.30
CA PRO A 75 11.33 -9.46 -0.07
C PRO A 75 11.28 -10.26 1.24
N ILE A 76 10.24 -10.02 2.03
CA ILE A 76 9.86 -10.90 3.13
C ILE A 76 8.48 -11.49 2.88
N ALA A 77 8.30 -12.74 3.32
CA ALA A 77 7.00 -13.39 3.22
C ALA A 77 6.01 -12.74 4.19
N LYS A 78 4.73 -12.76 3.83
CA LYS A 78 3.63 -12.30 4.71
C LYS A 78 3.68 -12.92 6.11
N ALA A 79 4.08 -14.19 6.22
CA ALA A 79 4.19 -14.89 7.49
C ALA A 79 5.25 -14.30 8.43
N ASP A 80 6.27 -13.64 7.87
CA ASP A 80 7.36 -13.01 8.62
C ASP A 80 7.10 -11.51 8.90
N TRP A 81 6.01 -10.96 8.34
CA TRP A 81 5.60 -9.58 8.60
C TRP A 81 5.20 -9.40 10.05
N LYS A 82 5.76 -8.36 10.67
CA LYS A 82 5.41 -7.95 12.03
C LYS A 82 4.51 -6.72 11.96
N VAL A 83 3.39 -6.76 12.68
CA VAL A 83 2.47 -5.62 12.76
C VAL A 83 3.20 -4.36 13.20
N LYS A 84 3.01 -3.26 12.46
CA LYS A 84 3.61 -1.95 12.73
C LYS A 84 2.53 -0.94 13.06
N LYS A 85 2.70 -0.22 14.17
CA LYS A 85 1.94 1.01 14.42
C LYS A 85 2.68 2.17 13.77
N LEU A 86 1.95 3.02 13.09
CA LEU A 86 2.46 4.21 12.40
C LEU A 86 2.38 5.45 13.29
N GLU A 87 1.58 5.44 14.36
CA GLU A 87 1.49 6.45 15.43
C GLU A 87 1.76 7.90 14.98
N LYS A 88 0.91 8.46 14.11
CA LYS A 88 1.06 9.81 13.53
C LYS A 88 1.48 10.92 14.50
N LYS A 89 1.05 10.85 15.77
CA LYS A 89 1.38 11.83 16.83
C LYS A 89 2.88 11.93 17.14
N GLU A 90 3.66 10.88 16.85
CA GLU A 90 5.10 10.84 17.09
C GLU A 90 5.90 11.51 15.95
N PHE A 91 5.23 11.87 14.85
CA PHE A 91 5.87 12.40 13.65
C PHE A 91 5.46 13.85 13.39
N ASN A 92 6.46 14.69 13.10
CA ASN A 92 6.21 16.08 12.72
C ASN A 92 6.06 16.27 11.21
N ASN A 93 6.50 15.27 10.43
CA ASN A 93 6.17 15.15 9.01
C ASN A 93 5.33 13.90 8.77
N TRP A 94 4.20 14.08 8.10
CA TRP A 94 3.30 13.01 7.64
C TRP A 94 2.82 13.39 6.26
N GLU A 95 3.52 12.90 5.25
CA GLU A 95 3.30 13.31 3.87
C GLU A 95 2.83 12.12 3.05
N ILE A 96 1.70 12.27 2.35
CA ILE A 96 1.18 11.28 1.43
C ILE A 96 1.38 11.83 0.02
N ARG A 97 2.05 11.06 -0.84
CA ARG A 97 2.23 11.38 -2.25
C ARG A 97 1.69 10.26 -3.12
N GLU A 98 1.18 10.62 -4.29
CA GLU A 98 0.89 9.68 -5.35
C GLU A 98 2.12 9.59 -6.26
N ILE A 99 2.70 8.40 -6.39
CA ILE A 99 3.89 8.19 -7.23
C ILE A 99 3.45 7.70 -8.61
N GLU A 100 2.44 6.84 -8.64
CA GLU A 100 1.78 6.31 -9.84
C GLU A 100 0.28 6.19 -9.55
N ASN A 101 -0.57 6.05 -10.57
CA ASN A 101 -2.03 6.01 -10.41
C ASN A 101 -2.51 5.03 -9.32
N ASP A 102 -1.81 3.90 -9.19
CA ASP A 102 -2.14 2.82 -8.25
C ASP A 102 -1.18 2.75 -7.06
N ILE A 103 -0.30 3.74 -6.86
CA ILE A 103 0.75 3.71 -5.83
C ILE A 103 0.76 5.00 -5.02
N LYS A 104 0.62 4.84 -3.70
CA LYS A 104 0.75 5.94 -2.72
C LYS A 104 1.90 5.68 -1.78
N GLU A 105 2.70 6.71 -1.55
CA GLU A 105 3.79 6.72 -0.59
C GLU A 105 3.39 7.55 0.64
N LEU A 106 3.67 7.01 1.82
CA LEU A 106 3.61 7.70 3.09
C LEU A 106 5.04 7.89 3.61
N THR A 107 5.46 9.15 3.74
CA THR A 107 6.70 9.53 4.42
C THR A 107 6.39 10.01 5.83
N MET A 108 7.06 9.42 6.82
CA MET A 108 6.96 9.77 8.24
C MET A 108 8.34 10.14 8.76
N ALA A 109 8.51 11.36 9.27
CA ALA A 109 9.78 11.81 9.83
C ALA A 109 9.62 12.50 11.20
N GLY A 110 10.47 12.11 12.14
CA GLY A 110 10.58 12.73 13.45
C GLY A 110 11.45 13.98 13.42
N LYS A 111 11.16 14.97 14.26
CA LYS A 111 12.01 16.18 14.35
C LYS A 111 13.15 15.86 15.31
N GLN A 112 14.39 15.91 14.82
CA GLN A 112 15.62 15.74 15.61
C GLN A 112 15.81 14.34 16.24
N SER A 113 14.98 13.35 15.89
CA SER A 113 15.10 11.98 16.41
C SER A 113 15.84 11.02 15.48
N GLY A 114 16.24 11.48 14.28
CA GLY A 114 16.80 10.61 13.24
C GLY A 114 15.79 9.67 12.59
N VAL A 115 14.53 9.64 13.05
CA VAL A 115 13.50 8.72 12.54
C VAL A 115 13.02 9.13 11.15
N HIS A 116 13.14 8.22 10.18
CA HIS A 116 12.67 8.41 8.82
C HIS A 116 12.12 7.09 8.25
N VAL A 117 10.82 7.03 8.00
CA VAL A 117 10.15 5.83 7.48
C VAL A 117 9.39 6.18 6.21
N VAL A 118 9.57 5.37 5.16
CA VAL A 118 8.86 5.50 3.88
C VAL A 118 8.09 4.21 3.61
N ILE A 119 6.80 4.33 3.35
CA ILE A 119 5.90 3.19 3.17
C ILE A 119 5.17 3.34 1.84
N GLU A 120 5.19 2.32 1.00
CA GLU A 120 4.43 2.32 -0.25
C GLU A 120 3.24 1.37 -0.17
N PHE A 121 2.11 1.85 -0.64
CA PHE A 121 0.87 1.10 -0.78
C PHE A 121 0.48 1.01 -2.25
N VAL A 122 -0.05 -0.14 -2.65
CA VAL A 122 -0.53 -0.41 -4.01
C VAL A 122 -2.02 -0.71 -4.00
N LEU A 123 -2.76 -0.13 -4.95
CA LEU A 123 -4.17 -0.41 -5.20
C LEU A 123 -4.28 -1.66 -6.08
N ARG A 124 -5.02 -2.67 -5.63
CA ARG A 124 -5.31 -3.90 -6.39
C ARG A 124 -6.78 -4.28 -6.21
N ASP A 125 -7.50 -4.45 -7.31
CA ASP A 125 -8.93 -4.81 -7.31
C ASP A 125 -9.80 -3.88 -6.42
N GLY A 126 -9.46 -2.58 -6.41
CA GLY A 126 -10.15 -1.56 -5.62
C GLY A 126 -9.77 -1.54 -4.14
N LEU A 127 -8.69 -2.22 -3.73
CA LEU A 127 -8.26 -2.36 -2.34
C LEU A 127 -6.79 -2.00 -2.17
N TRP A 128 -6.44 -1.28 -1.09
CA TRP A 128 -5.05 -0.91 -0.84
C TRP A 128 -4.30 -2.02 -0.08
N PHE A 129 -3.03 -2.25 -0.46
CA PHE A 129 -2.15 -3.22 0.16
C PHE A 129 -0.77 -2.64 0.41
N LEU A 130 -0.10 -3.11 1.47
CA LEU A 130 1.30 -2.80 1.71
C LEU A 130 2.17 -3.45 0.63
N ARG A 131 2.96 -2.63 -0.06
CA ARG A 131 3.94 -3.06 -1.07
C ARG A 131 5.36 -3.03 -0.54
N LYS A 132 5.73 -1.94 0.13
CA LYS A 132 7.10 -1.68 0.60
C LYS A 132 7.12 -0.95 1.93
N TYR A 133 8.07 -1.30 2.78
CA TYR A 133 8.35 -0.64 4.05
C TYR A 133 9.84 -0.38 4.18
N GLY A 134 10.26 0.88 4.27
CA GLY A 134 11.64 1.24 4.51
C GLY A 134 11.80 2.05 5.78
N ASP A 135 12.71 1.59 6.65
CA ASP A 135 13.15 2.31 7.84
C ASP A 135 14.58 2.82 7.61
N TYR A 136 14.69 4.11 7.36
CA TYR A 136 15.92 4.84 7.07
C TYR A 136 16.37 5.65 8.28
N SER A 137 15.91 5.27 9.46
CA SER A 137 16.26 5.98 10.69
C SER A 137 17.75 5.88 10.98
N THR A 138 18.36 6.97 11.46
CA THR A 138 19.79 7.07 11.81
C THR A 138 20.01 7.24 13.30
#